data_AF-A0A958H8N6-F1
#
_entry.id   AF-A0A958H8N6-F1
#
_cell.length_a   1.000
_cell.length_b   1.000
_cell.length_c   1.000
_cell.angle_alpha   90.00
_cell.angle_beta   90.00
_cell.angle_gamma   90.00
#
_symmetry.space_group_name_H-M   'P 1'
#
loop_
_entity.id
_entity.type
_entity.pdbx_description
1 polymer ?
#
loop_
_entity_poly.entity_id
_entity_poly.type
_entity_poly.pdbx_seq_one_letter_code
_entity_poly.pdbx_strand_id
1 'polypeptide(L)'
;MSQLEQLQPNAAVRGILPDALVTVVNVQWFGSDALELTYKTATGKVANELIYRHDEQRIEVVELGRPWSFDGDGALFRLVSEAQRIQLAHLFDPVLAVHTSVIDPLPHQITAVYEAMLPRQPLRFLLADDPGAGKTIMAGLLMKE
;
A
#
# COMPACT_ATOMS: atom_id res chain seq x y z
N MET A 1 -9.46 -28.15 -14.46
CA MET A 1 -8.33 -28.91 -15.01
C MET A 1 -7.48 -27.95 -15.80
N SER A 2 -6.22 -27.77 -15.42
CA SER A 2 -5.29 -26.92 -16.17
C SER A 2 -4.71 -27.69 -17.35
N GLN A 3 -4.69 -27.06 -18.51
CA GLN A 3 -4.00 -27.59 -19.69
C GLN A 3 -2.50 -27.28 -19.60
N LEU A 4 -1.65 -28.10 -20.22
CA LEU A 4 -0.19 -27.87 -20.25
C LEU A 4 0.18 -26.49 -20.82
N GLU A 5 -0.65 -25.93 -21.70
CA GLU A 5 -0.52 -24.59 -22.30
C GLU A 5 -0.60 -23.44 -21.27
N GLN A 6 -1.14 -23.72 -20.08
CA GLN A 6 -1.25 -22.73 -18.99
C GLN A 6 0.03 -22.65 -18.14
N LEU A 7 0.97 -23.58 -18.31
CA LEU A 7 2.30 -23.51 -17.70
C LEU A 7 3.09 -22.40 -18.40
N GLN A 8 3.14 -21.23 -17.78
CA GLN A 8 3.93 -20.09 -18.23
C GLN A 8 5.04 -19.77 -17.23
N PRO A 9 6.17 -19.21 -17.67
CA PRO A 9 7.19 -18.70 -16.76
C PRO A 9 6.58 -17.82 -15.66
N ASN A 10 7.07 -17.97 -14.43
CA ASN A 10 6.60 -17.36 -13.20
C ASN A 10 5.24 -17.84 -12.66
N ALA A 11 4.57 -18.81 -13.31
CA ALA A 11 3.35 -19.40 -12.75
C ALA A 11 3.66 -20.26 -11.52
N ALA A 12 2.78 -20.25 -10.53
CA ALA A 12 2.83 -21.17 -9.39
C ALA A 12 1.96 -22.40 -9.66
N VAL A 13 2.55 -23.58 -9.53
CA VAL A 13 1.94 -24.85 -9.96
C VAL A 13 2.02 -25.87 -8.83
N ARG A 14 0.92 -26.61 -8.63
CA ARG A 14 0.81 -27.75 -7.73
C ARG A 14 0.78 -29.06 -8.54
N GLY A 15 1.28 -30.14 -7.95
CA GLY A 15 1.21 -31.49 -8.54
C GLY A 15 2.43 -31.94 -9.33
N ILE A 16 3.41 -31.04 -9.52
CA ILE A 16 4.76 -31.41 -9.99
C ILE A 16 5.49 -32.18 -8.87
N LEU A 17 5.51 -31.59 -7.67
CA LEU A 17 5.96 -32.26 -6.45
C LEU A 17 4.74 -32.64 -5.58
N PRO A 18 4.79 -33.78 -4.85
CA PRO A 18 3.65 -34.26 -4.07
C PRO A 18 3.16 -33.27 -2.99
N ASP A 19 4.08 -32.60 -2.30
CA ASP A 19 3.78 -31.75 -1.13
C ASP A 19 4.27 -30.30 -1.28
N ALA A 20 4.56 -29.85 -2.50
CA ALA A 20 5.11 -28.50 -2.69
C ALA A 20 4.55 -27.80 -3.93
N LEU A 21 4.35 -26.49 -3.76
CA LEU A 21 4.20 -25.57 -4.88
C LEU A 21 5.56 -25.31 -5.52
N VAL A 22 5.57 -25.29 -6.85
CA VAL A 22 6.75 -24.96 -7.64
C VAL A 22 6.47 -23.75 -8.51
N THR A 23 7.49 -22.90 -8.69
CA THR A 23 7.43 -21.78 -9.62
C THR A 23 8.03 -22.21 -10.95
N VAL A 24 7.29 -22.04 -12.03
CA VAL A 24 7.78 -22.31 -13.39
C VAL A 24 8.87 -21.31 -13.74
N VAL A 25 10.04 -21.79 -14.12
CA VAL A 25 11.15 -20.94 -14.60
C VAL A 25 11.17 -20.93 -16.13
N ASN A 26 11.00 -22.11 -16.74
CA ASN A 26 11.00 -22.26 -18.19
C ASN A 26 10.15 -23.46 -18.61
N VAL A 27 9.63 -23.41 -19.84
CA VAL A 27 8.83 -24.48 -20.46
C VAL A 27 9.36 -24.71 -21.87
N GLN A 28 9.84 -25.92 -22.14
CA GLN A 28 10.31 -26.33 -23.46
C GLN A 28 9.43 -27.45 -24.03
N TRP A 29 8.71 -27.17 -25.11
CA TRP A 29 7.83 -28.14 -25.74
C TRP A 29 8.57 -29.12 -26.66
N PHE A 30 8.17 -30.39 -26.60
CA PHE A 30 8.56 -31.42 -27.55
C PHE A 30 7.32 -31.90 -28.32
N GLY A 31 7.05 -31.25 -29.45
CA GLY A 31 5.81 -31.47 -30.19
C GLY A 31 4.59 -30.94 -29.42
N SER A 32 3.45 -31.64 -29.51
CA SER A 32 2.19 -31.29 -28.84
C SER A 32 1.92 -32.07 -27.56
N ASP A 33 2.69 -33.12 -27.29
CA ASP A 33 2.29 -34.17 -26.33
C ASP A 33 3.16 -34.20 -25.07
N ALA A 34 4.31 -33.54 -25.10
CA ALA A 34 5.25 -33.48 -23.99
C ALA A 34 5.93 -32.11 -23.89
N LEU A 35 6.29 -31.73 -22.66
CA LEU A 35 7.14 -30.58 -22.38
C LEU A 35 8.14 -30.91 -21.28
N GLU A 36 9.32 -30.29 -21.33
CA GLU A 36 10.25 -30.23 -20.20
C GLU A 36 9.98 -28.93 -19.43
N LEU A 37 9.64 -29.11 -18.15
CA LEU A 37 9.38 -28.04 -17.21
C LEU A 37 10.62 -27.82 -16.33
N THR A 38 11.25 -26.66 -16.45
CA THR A 38 12.22 -26.20 -15.46
C THR A 38 11.47 -25.43 -14.39
N TYR A 39 11.57 -25.86 -13.14
CA TYR A 39 10.87 -25.25 -12.02
C TYR A 39 11.82 -24.98 -10.85
N LYS A 40 11.40 -24.07 -9.98
CA LYS A 40 12.08 -23.71 -8.75
C LYS A 40 11.17 -24.01 -7.56
N THR A 41 11.68 -24.75 -6.59
CA THR A 41 10.99 -25.04 -5.32
C THR A 41 11.04 -23.84 -4.37
N ALA A 42 10.20 -23.85 -3.32
CA ALA A 42 10.21 -22.82 -2.28
C ALA A 42 11.57 -22.65 -1.58
N THR A 43 12.39 -23.72 -1.52
CA THR A 43 13.75 -23.68 -0.96
C THR A 43 14.79 -23.11 -1.94
N GLY A 44 14.36 -22.74 -3.14
CA GLY A 44 15.20 -22.18 -4.19
C GLY A 44 15.92 -23.20 -5.05
N LYS A 45 15.77 -24.50 -4.78
CA LYS A 45 16.34 -25.57 -5.61
C LYS A 45 15.62 -25.61 -6.96
N VAL A 46 16.41 -25.61 -8.04
CA VAL A 46 15.93 -25.73 -9.42
C VAL A 46 16.02 -27.19 -9.85
N ALA A 47 15.01 -27.67 -10.55
CA ALA A 47 14.97 -29.00 -11.14
C ALA A 47 14.20 -28.98 -12.47
N ASN A 48 14.40 -30.02 -13.28
CA ASN A 48 13.67 -30.25 -14.51
C ASN A 48 12.84 -31.53 -14.39
N GLU A 49 11.65 -31.53 -14.97
CA GLU A 49 10.80 -32.70 -15.10
C GLU A 49 10.14 -32.73 -16.48
N LEU A 50 10.06 -33.91 -17.08
CA LEU A 50 9.38 -34.12 -18.34
C LEU A 50 7.91 -34.46 -18.05
N ILE A 51 6.99 -33.69 -18.61
CA ILE A 51 5.55 -33.76 -18.36
C ILE A 51 4.85 -34.11 -19.66
N TYR A 52 3.90 -35.05 -19.58
CA TYR A 52 3.09 -35.49 -20.71
C TYR A 52 1.62 -35.09 -20.54
N ARG A 53 0.82 -35.20 -21.62
CA ARG A 53 -0.63 -34.92 -21.58
C ARG A 53 -1.40 -35.70 -20.52
N HIS A 54 -1.00 -36.93 -20.21
CA HIS A 54 -1.68 -37.72 -19.18
C HIS A 54 -1.43 -37.20 -17.75
N ASP A 55 -0.38 -36.39 -17.55
CA ASP A 55 -0.09 -35.74 -16.27
C ASP A 55 -0.95 -34.49 -16.03
N GLU A 56 -1.68 -33.99 -17.03
CA GLU A 56 -2.53 -32.79 -16.88
C GLU A 56 -3.53 -32.93 -15.72
N GLN A 57 -3.98 -34.15 -15.42
CA GLN A 57 -4.92 -34.41 -14.33
C GLN A 57 -4.34 -34.16 -12.95
N ARG A 58 -3.02 -34.33 -12.76
CA ARG A 58 -2.35 -34.08 -11.47
C ARG A 58 -1.91 -32.63 -11.31
N ILE A 59 -1.89 -31.84 -12.38
CA ILE A 59 -1.35 -30.48 -12.40
C ILE A 59 -2.47 -29.48 -12.14
N GLU A 60 -2.20 -28.50 -11.28
CA GLU A 60 -3.08 -27.38 -11.00
C GLU A 60 -2.26 -26.07 -10.99
N VAL A 61 -2.60 -25.13 -11.86
CA VAL A 61 -2.02 -23.77 -11.85
C VAL A 61 -2.75 -22.94 -10.78
N VAL A 62 -2.01 -22.58 -9.72
CA VAL A 62 -2.55 -21.84 -8.55
C VAL A 62 -2.47 -20.33 -8.77
N GLU A 63 -1.44 -19.86 -9.47
CA GLU A 63 -1.27 -18.44 -9.79
C GLU A 63 -0.70 -18.30 -11.20
N LEU A 64 -1.36 -17.50 -12.04
CA LEU A 64 -0.87 -17.18 -13.38
C LEU A 64 0.33 -16.24 -13.27
N GLY A 65 1.40 -16.53 -14.01
CA GLY A 65 2.68 -15.80 -13.96
C GLY A 65 2.62 -14.37 -14.48
N ARG A 66 1.85 -13.48 -13.85
CA ARG A 66 1.83 -12.05 -14.14
C ARG A 66 2.38 -11.25 -12.96
N PRO A 67 3.72 -11.12 -12.84
CA PRO A 67 4.27 -10.04 -12.04
C PRO A 67 3.70 -8.71 -12.56
N TRP A 68 3.18 -7.89 -11.64
CA TRP A 68 2.51 -6.62 -11.95
C TRP A 68 1.27 -6.77 -12.85
N SER A 69 0.36 -7.67 -12.49
CA SER A 69 -0.92 -7.87 -13.18
C SER A 69 -1.79 -6.61 -13.24
N PHE A 70 -1.63 -5.66 -12.29
CA PHE A 70 -2.43 -4.42 -12.16
C PHE A 70 -3.95 -4.65 -12.30
N ASP A 71 -4.41 -5.84 -11.94
CA ASP A 71 -5.79 -6.31 -12.05
C ASP A 71 -6.58 -6.11 -10.74
N GLY A 72 -5.97 -5.42 -9.77
CA GLY A 72 -6.66 -5.02 -8.54
C GLY A 72 -7.82 -4.05 -8.82
N ASP A 73 -8.75 -3.97 -7.87
CA ASP A 73 -9.88 -3.06 -7.96
C ASP A 73 -9.42 -1.59 -7.94
N GLY A 74 -9.54 -0.92 -9.08
CA GLY A 74 -9.18 0.49 -9.23
C GLY A 74 -10.02 1.43 -8.36
N ALA A 75 -11.27 1.07 -8.03
CA ALA A 75 -12.10 1.86 -7.14
C ALA A 75 -11.58 1.79 -5.70
N LEU A 76 -11.19 0.58 -5.25
CA LEU A 76 -10.57 0.38 -3.94
C LEU A 76 -9.22 1.10 -3.84
N PHE A 77 -8.39 1.00 -4.88
CA PHE A 77 -7.11 1.71 -4.94
C PHE A 77 -7.28 3.23 -4.82
N ARG A 78 -8.25 3.80 -5.56
CA ARG A 78 -8.59 5.21 -5.46
C ARG A 78 -9.07 5.59 -4.06
N LEU A 79 -9.96 4.77 -3.47
CA LEU A 79 -10.49 5.03 -2.13
C LEU A 79 -9.38 5.11 -1.08
N VAL A 80 -8.47 4.14 -1.08
CA VAL A 80 -7.32 4.12 -0.15
C VAL A 80 -6.40 5.29 -0.41
N SER A 81 -6.13 5.63 -1.68
CA SER A 81 -5.31 6.79 -2.04
C SER A 81 -5.90 8.11 -1.54
N GLU A 82 -7.22 8.30 -1.69
CA GLU A 82 -7.90 9.49 -1.15
C GLU A 82 -7.92 9.52 0.38
N ALA A 83 -8.12 8.36 1.02
CA ALA A 83 -8.05 8.25 2.48
C ALA A 83 -6.65 8.64 3.00
N GLN A 84 -5.59 8.17 2.35
CA GLN A 84 -4.21 8.55 2.67
C GLN A 84 -3.98 10.05 2.44
N ARG A 85 -4.47 10.61 1.33
CA ARG A 85 -4.37 12.06 1.05
C ARG A 85 -5.01 12.90 2.16
N ILE A 86 -6.19 12.51 2.64
CA ILE A 86 -6.89 13.21 3.73
C ILE A 86 -6.14 13.02 5.05
N GLN A 87 -5.72 11.78 5.36
CA GLN A 87 -4.99 11.48 6.59
C GLN A 87 -3.70 12.30 6.72
N LEU A 88 -2.98 12.49 5.60
CA LEU A 88 -1.71 13.21 5.56
C LEU A 88 -1.86 14.70 5.29
N ALA A 89 -3.07 15.21 5.06
CA ALA A 89 -3.30 16.62 4.72
C ALA A 89 -2.71 17.59 5.76
N HIS A 90 -2.73 17.21 7.04
CA HIS A 90 -2.19 17.99 8.15
C HIS A 90 -0.70 18.29 8.03
N LEU A 91 0.09 17.45 7.36
CA LEU A 91 1.53 17.69 7.18
C LEU A 91 1.83 18.87 6.26
N PHE A 92 0.84 19.31 5.48
CA PHE A 92 0.98 20.35 4.48
C PHE A 92 0.13 21.60 4.79
N ASP A 93 -0.59 21.59 5.91
CA ASP A 93 -1.39 22.73 6.37
C ASP A 93 -0.68 23.40 7.56
N PRO A 94 -0.03 24.55 7.37
CA PRO A 94 0.69 25.23 8.45
C PRO A 94 -0.24 25.85 9.50
N VAL A 95 -1.55 25.87 9.26
CA VAL A 95 -2.57 26.44 10.16
C VAL A 95 -3.76 25.51 10.34
N LEU A 96 -3.50 24.20 10.46
CA LEU A 96 -4.54 23.16 10.53
C LEU A 96 -5.54 23.40 11.67
N ALA A 97 -5.06 23.81 12.85
CA ALA A 97 -5.93 24.06 13.98
C ALA A 97 -6.95 25.16 13.70
N VAL A 98 -6.60 26.14 12.85
CA VAL A 98 -7.54 27.18 12.39
C VAL A 98 -8.59 26.57 11.47
N HIS A 99 -8.17 25.88 10.40
CA HIS A 99 -9.10 25.37 9.39
C HIS A 99 -10.06 24.29 9.90
N THR A 100 -9.68 23.56 10.95
CA THR A 100 -10.48 22.47 11.53
C THR A 100 -11.28 22.90 12.76
N SER A 101 -11.26 24.17 13.13
CA SER A 101 -11.99 24.70 14.29
C SER A 101 -13.18 25.55 13.84
N VAL A 102 -14.28 25.49 14.60
CA VAL A 102 -15.48 26.30 14.33
C VAL A 102 -15.29 27.69 14.94
N ILE A 103 -14.38 28.47 14.35
CA ILE A 103 -14.06 29.85 14.75
C ILE A 103 -13.82 30.71 13.51
N ASP A 104 -14.03 32.02 13.64
CA ASP A 104 -13.55 33.02 12.69
C ASP A 104 -12.35 33.74 13.33
N PRO A 105 -11.11 33.28 13.10
CA PRO A 105 -9.95 33.83 13.79
C PRO A 105 -9.61 35.22 13.27
N LEU A 106 -9.27 36.12 14.19
CA LEU A 106 -8.82 37.46 13.86
C LEU A 106 -7.30 37.45 13.58
N PRO A 107 -6.77 38.37 12.75
CA PRO A 107 -5.35 38.40 12.40
C PRO A 107 -4.42 38.38 13.61
N HIS A 108 -4.73 39.13 14.67
CA HIS A 108 -3.90 39.17 15.88
C HIS A 108 -3.88 37.83 16.62
N GLN A 109 -4.95 37.04 16.55
CA GLN A 109 -5.02 35.72 17.18
C GLN A 109 -4.13 34.71 16.44
N ILE A 110 -4.11 34.77 15.11
CA ILE A 110 -3.24 33.94 14.27
C ILE A 110 -1.78 34.28 14.55
N THR A 111 -1.41 35.56 14.48
CA THR A 111 -0.05 36.03 14.78
C THR A 111 0.39 35.64 16.20
N ALA A 112 -0.48 35.80 17.20
CA ALA A 112 -0.16 35.44 18.58
C ALA A 112 0.18 33.95 18.72
N VAL A 113 -0.58 33.05 18.06
CA VAL A 113 -0.35 31.61 18.17
C VAL A 113 0.82 31.16 17.31
N TYR A 114 0.76 31.40 15.99
CA TYR A 114 1.69 30.79 15.03
C TYR A 114 3.06 31.47 14.98
N GLU A 115 3.13 32.79 15.18
CA GLU A 115 4.41 33.51 15.13
C GLU A 115 5.02 33.69 16.52
N ALA A 116 4.21 33.93 17.55
CA ALA A 116 4.72 34.20 18.89
C ALA A 116 4.76 32.98 19.82
N MET A 117 3.74 32.12 19.84
CA MET A 117 3.69 31.01 20.81
C MET A 117 4.35 29.72 20.29
N LEU A 118 3.94 29.19 19.14
CA LEU A 118 4.41 27.90 18.62
C LEU A 118 5.95 27.78 18.52
N PRO A 119 6.70 28.81 18.08
CA PRO A 119 8.15 28.71 17.99
C PRO A 119 8.87 28.64 19.36
N ARG A 120 8.17 28.93 20.46
CA ARG A 120 8.76 29.01 21.80
C ARG A 120 8.49 27.73 22.58
N GLN A 121 9.42 26.80 22.52
CA GLN A 121 9.38 25.57 23.33
C GLN A 121 10.62 25.49 24.25
N PRO A 122 10.45 25.46 25.59
CA PRO A 122 9.18 25.45 26.33
C PRO A 122 8.47 26.82 26.36
N LEU A 123 7.14 26.82 26.30
CA LEU A 123 6.35 28.05 26.28
C LEU A 123 6.15 28.62 27.70
N ARG A 124 6.56 29.87 27.91
CA ARG A 124 6.18 30.70 29.06
C ARG A 124 5.71 32.06 28.54
N PHE A 125 4.41 32.23 28.40
CA PHE A 125 3.81 33.37 27.73
C PHE A 125 2.57 33.86 28.48
N LEU A 126 2.42 35.17 28.62
CA LEU A 126 1.26 35.80 29.26
C LEU A 126 0.39 36.45 28.20
N LEU A 127 -0.84 35.95 28.03
CA LEU A 127 -1.87 36.58 27.21
C LEU A 127 -2.56 37.71 28.02
N ALA A 128 -2.18 38.95 27.75
CA ALA A 128 -2.65 40.13 28.48
C ALA A 128 -3.55 41.07 27.65
N ASP A 129 -4.16 40.58 26.56
CA ASP A 129 -5.08 41.37 25.75
C ASP A 129 -6.34 41.79 26.54
N ASP A 130 -7.14 42.68 25.95
CA ASP A 130 -8.41 43.14 26.54
C ASP A 130 -9.43 41.99 26.72
N PRO A 131 -10.40 42.13 27.65
CA PRO A 131 -11.55 41.23 27.73
C PRO A 131 -12.29 41.15 26.39
N GLY A 132 -12.59 39.93 25.93
CA GLY A 132 -13.26 39.70 24.64
C GLY A 132 -12.33 39.58 23.43
N ALA A 133 -11.02 39.85 23.56
CA ALA A 133 -10.06 39.72 22.44
C ALA A 133 -9.78 38.27 21.98
N GLY A 134 -10.38 37.27 22.64
CA GLY A 134 -10.28 35.85 22.28
C GLY A 134 -9.04 35.14 22.84
N LYS A 135 -8.59 35.49 24.05
CA LYS A 135 -7.48 34.79 24.74
C LYS A 135 -7.71 33.28 24.86
N THR A 136 -8.96 32.85 25.08
CA THR A 136 -9.33 31.43 25.13
C THR A 136 -9.29 30.75 23.76
N ILE A 137 -9.63 31.47 22.69
CA ILE A 137 -9.48 31.00 21.31
C ILE A 137 -8.01 30.77 21.01
N MET A 138 -7.14 31.74 21.33
CA MET A 138 -5.69 31.62 21.14
C MET A 138 -5.09 30.44 21.91
N ALA A 139 -5.46 30.28 23.18
CA ALA A 139 -5.01 29.13 23.98
C ALA A 139 -5.52 27.79 23.41
N GLY A 140 -6.76 27.73 22.96
CA GLY A 140 -7.34 26.53 22.34
C GLY A 140 -6.67 26.17 21.02
N LEU A 141 -6.35 27.16 20.18
CA LEU A 141 -5.58 26.97 18.95
C LEU A 141 -4.19 26.43 19.24
N LEU A 142 -3.48 27.02 20.21
CA LEU A 142 -2.16 26.55 20.63
C LEU A 142 -2.18 25.11 21.15
N MET A 143 -3.20 24.71 21.89
CA MET A 143 -3.31 23.33 22.41
C MET A 143 -3.68 22.30 21.35
N LYS A 144 -4.26 22.75 20.23
CA LYS A 144 -4.73 21.90 19.15
C LYS A 144 -3.66 21.62 18.09
N GLU A 145 -2.72 22.55 17.91
CA GLU A 145 -1.46 22.37 17.18
C GLU A 145 -0.50 21.44 17.93
#